data_AF-A0A3M2EI40-F1
#
_entry.id   AF-A0A3M2EI40-F1
#
_cell.length_a   1.000
_cell.length_b   1.000
_cell.length_c   1.000
_cell.angle_alpha   90.00
_cell.angle_beta   90.00
_cell.angle_gamma   90.00
#
_symmetry.space_group_name_H-M   'P 1'
#
loop_
_entity.id
_entity.type
_entity.pdbx_description
1 polymer ?
#
loop_
_entity_poly.entity_id
_entity_poly.type
_entity_poly.pdbx_seq_one_letter_code
_entity_poly.pdbx_strand_id
1 'polypeptide(L)' 'MNCDEGHPLIEHVGRLLDRVKAVGIDELEHLVQVAHECSLDDIDDPPQRFPITRQALRMFWMFRRNLEAVDIRAEGDG' A
#
# COMPACT_ATOMS: atom_id res chain seq x y z
N MET A 1 -1.63 6.08 -34.36
CA MET A 1 -2.28 5.16 -33.39
C MET A 1 -2.77 6.04 -32.27
N ASN A 2 -4.08 6.26 -32.18
CA ASN A 2 -4.67 7.09 -31.13
C ASN A 2 -4.63 6.28 -29.82
N CYS A 3 -3.80 6.68 -28.88
CA CYS A 3 -3.74 6.14 -27.52
C CYS A 3 -4.82 6.74 -26.60
N ASP A 4 -5.83 7.39 -27.16
CA ASP A 4 -6.63 8.45 -26.50
C ASP A 4 -7.96 7.98 -25.90
N GLU A 5 -8.26 6.69 -25.93
CA GLU A 5 -9.34 6.15 -25.08
C GLU A 5 -8.70 5.51 -23.87
N GLY A 6 -8.70 6.25 -22.74
CA GLY A 6 -8.27 5.75 -21.45
C GLY A 6 -8.94 4.42 -21.16
N HIS A 7 -8.17 3.33 -21.27
CA HIS A 7 -8.72 2.00 -21.05
C HIS A 7 -9.32 1.98 -19.64
N PRO A 8 -10.60 1.61 -19.43
CA PRO A 8 -11.28 1.77 -18.15
C PRO A 8 -10.54 1.14 -16.96
N LEU A 9 -9.81 0.04 -17.23
CA LEU A 9 -8.92 -0.58 -16.26
C LEU A 9 -7.74 0.32 -15.84
N ILE A 10 -7.10 1.01 -16.79
CA ILE A 10 -5.96 1.91 -16.50
C ILE A 10 -6.41 3.10 -15.67
N GLU A 11 -7.57 3.68 -15.97
CA GLU A 11 -8.14 4.74 -15.12
C GLU A 11 -8.48 4.22 -13.71
N HIS A 12 -9.01 3.01 -13.61
CA HIS A 12 -9.28 2.39 -12.32
C HIS A 12 -7.99 2.16 -11.53
N VAL A 13 -6.94 1.66 -12.18
CA VAL A 13 -5.61 1.50 -11.59
C VAL A 13 -5.05 2.85 -11.12
N GLY A 14 -5.16 3.91 -11.93
CA GLY A 14 -4.75 5.27 -11.53
C GLY A 14 -5.42 5.72 -10.24
N ARG A 15 -6.76 5.59 -10.16
CA ARG A 15 -7.53 5.92 -8.95
C ARG A 15 -7.14 5.06 -7.74
N LEU A 16 -6.79 3.80 -7.94
CA LEU A 16 -6.30 2.93 -6.85
C LEU A 16 -4.93 3.39 -6.37
N LEU A 17 -4.01 3.74 -7.28
CA LEU A 17 -2.68 4.23 -6.94
C LEU A 17 -2.75 5.54 -6.14
N ASP A 18 -3.64 6.46 -6.54
CA ASP A 18 -3.88 7.71 -5.79
C ASP A 18 -4.36 7.43 -4.36
N ARG A 19 -5.30 6.50 -4.20
CA ARG A 19 -5.80 6.09 -2.87
C ARG A 19 -4.71 5.44 -2.02
N VAL A 20 -3.85 4.62 -2.62
CA VAL A 20 -2.72 4.01 -1.91
C VAL A 20 -1.73 5.09 -1.49
N LYS A 21 -1.36 6.02 -2.37
CA LYS A 21 -0.47 7.15 -2.05
C LYS A 21 -0.98 8.03 -0.91
N ALA A 22 -2.29 8.21 -0.82
CA ALA A 22 -2.94 8.97 0.25
C ALA A 22 -2.83 8.30 1.63
N VAL A 23 -2.49 7.01 1.71
CA VAL A 23 -2.19 6.35 2.99
C VAL A 23 -0.87 6.87 3.54
N GLY A 24 -0.90 7.38 4.77
CA GLY A 24 0.28 7.89 5.48
C GLY A 24 1.29 6.78 5.73
N ILE A 25 2.52 6.96 5.23
CA ILE A 25 3.55 5.92 5.28
C ILE A 25 4.03 5.65 6.71
N ASP A 26 4.15 6.68 7.54
CA ASP A 26 4.62 6.56 8.93
C ASP A 26 3.63 5.79 9.81
N GLU A 27 2.33 6.08 9.67
CA GLU A 27 1.27 5.36 10.38
C GLU A 27 1.25 3.88 9.95
N LEU A 28 1.40 3.63 8.65
CA LEU A 28 1.44 2.28 8.11
C LEU A 28 2.69 1.50 8.58
N GLU A 29 3.84 2.15 8.68
CA GLU A 29 5.07 1.56 9.23
C GLU A 29 4.90 1.21 10.70
N HIS A 30 4.31 2.12 11.50
CA HIS A 30 4.01 1.85 12.91
C HIS A 30 3.09 0.64 13.08
N LEU A 31 2.02 0.53 12.27
CA LEU A 31 1.11 -0.61 12.32
C LEU A 31 1.80 -1.93 11.94
N VAL A 32 2.73 -1.92 10.98
CA VAL A 32 3.55 -3.09 10.63
C VAL A 32 4.46 -3.49 11.79
N GLN A 33 5.07 -2.53 12.48
CA GLN A 33 5.92 -2.78 13.65
C GLN A 33 5.11 -3.41 14.79
N VAL A 34 3.96 -2.82 15.16
CA VAL A 34 3.05 -3.37 16.17
C VAL A 34 2.61 -4.79 15.80
N ALA A 35 2.24 -5.01 14.54
CA ALA A 35 1.86 -6.34 14.05
C ALA A 35 3.04 -7.34 14.09
N HIS A 36 4.29 -6.88 14.01
CA HIS A 36 5.46 -7.75 14.11
C HIS A 36 5.81 -8.10 15.56
N GLU A 37 5.72 -7.13 16.48
CA GLU A 37 6.08 -7.26 17.89
C GLU A 37 5.10 -8.16 18.67
N CYS A 38 3.82 -8.19 18.31
CA CYS A 38 2.82 -9.10 18.89
C CYS A 38 3.06 -10.59 18.55
N SER A 39 4.25 -11.05 18.17
CA SER A 39 4.48 -12.41 17.62
C SER A 39 5.34 -13.33 18.46
N LEU A 40 6.02 -12.86 19.51
CA LEU A 40 7.15 -13.62 20.06
C LEU A 40 6.98 -14.17 21.47
N ASP A 41 6.18 -13.56 22.37
CA ASP A 41 6.14 -14.06 23.76
C ASP A 41 4.77 -13.98 24.48
N ASP A 42 3.71 -13.49 23.83
CA ASP A 42 2.44 -13.30 24.53
C ASP A 42 1.59 -14.58 24.50
N ILE A 43 1.64 -15.35 25.60
CA ILE A 43 0.67 -16.39 25.97
C ILE A 43 -0.77 -15.83 26.01
N ASP A 44 -0.91 -14.50 26.04
CA ASP A 44 -2.15 -13.72 25.98
C ASP A 44 -2.32 -12.91 24.67
N ASP A 45 -1.69 -13.29 23.54
CA ASP A 45 -1.84 -12.53 22.28
C ASP A 45 -3.34 -12.52 21.86
N PRO A 46 -4.03 -11.36 21.94
CA PRO A 46 -5.45 -11.31 21.64
C PRO A 46 -5.66 -11.66 20.15
N PRO A 47 -6.79 -12.32 19.80
CA PRO A 47 -7.05 -12.74 18.43
C PRO A 47 -6.85 -11.57 17.48
N GLN A 48 -5.91 -11.76 16.55
CA GLN A 48 -5.55 -10.89 15.42
C GLN A 48 -6.15 -9.47 15.53
N ARG A 49 -5.44 -8.54 16.16
CA ARG A 49 -5.86 -7.12 16.38
C ARG A 49 -6.39 -6.40 15.13
N PHE A 50 -6.04 -6.90 13.95
CA PHE A 50 -6.38 -6.31 12.66
C PHE A 50 -7.31 -7.24 11.88
N PRO A 51 -8.27 -6.70 11.12
CA PRO A 51 -9.14 -7.49 10.23
C PRO A 51 -8.39 -8.05 9.00
N ILE A 52 -7.07 -7.88 8.93
CA ILE A 52 -6.19 -8.33 7.84
C ILE A 52 -4.98 -9.06 8.40
N THR A 53 -4.41 -9.96 7.60
CA THR A 53 -3.23 -10.72 8.02
C THR A 53 -2.00 -9.82 8.14
N ARG A 54 -1.08 -10.16 9.05
CA ARG A 54 0.22 -9.49 9.19
C ARG A 54 0.99 -9.45 7.86
N GLN A 55 0.90 -10.53 7.07
CA GLN A 55 1.51 -10.62 5.76
C GLN A 55 0.87 -9.65 4.75
N ALA A 56 -0.46 -9.54 4.71
CA ALA A 56 -1.14 -8.60 3.83
C ALA A 56 -0.77 -7.14 4.18
N LEU A 57 -0.70 -6.81 5.47
CA LEU A 57 -0.26 -5.49 5.94
C LEU A 57 1.19 -5.19 5.52
N ARG A 58 2.11 -6.15 5.66
CA ARG A 58 3.51 -6.02 5.21
C ARG A 58 3.62 -5.82 3.69
N MET A 59 2.87 -6.60 2.92
CA MET A 59 2.85 -6.49 1.46
C MET A 59 2.31 -5.13 1.03
N PHE A 60 1.27 -4.63 1.69
CA PHE A 60 0.70 -3.32 1.41
C PHE A 60 1.67 -2.18 1.75
N TRP A 61 2.33 -2.23 2.91
CA TRP A 61 3.39 -1.28 3.28
C TRP A 61 4.52 -1.27 2.26
N MET A 62 5.01 -2.44 1.84
CA MET A 62 6.06 -2.54 0.83
C MET A 62 5.62 -1.97 -0.51
N PHE A 63 4.39 -2.25 -0.94
CA PHE A 63 3.81 -1.67 -2.15
C PHE A 63 3.75 -0.14 -2.06
N ARG A 64 3.23 0.41 -0.95
CA ARG A 64 3.15 1.86 -0.72
C ARG A 64 4.52 2.53 -0.71
N ARG A 65 5.54 1.92 -0.09
CA ARG A 65 6.93 2.41 -0.13
C ARG A 65 7.48 2.43 -1.55
N ASN A 66 7.23 1.38 -2.32
CA ASN A 66 7.69 1.31 -3.70
C ASN A 66 7.07 2.44 -4.54
N LEU A 67 5.77 2.75 -4.38
CA LEU A 67 5.11 3.86 -5.09
C LEU A 67 5.65 5.25 -4.75
N GLU A 68 6.37 5.39 -3.64
CA GLU A 68 7.06 6.63 -3.24
C GLU A 68 8.39 6.79 -3.98
N ALA A 69 9.05 5.66 -4.27
CA ALA A 69 10.31 5.61 -5.01
C ALA A 69 10.13 5.75 -6.53
N VAL A 70 8.92 5.59 -7.06
CA VAL A 70 8.62 5.75 -8.48
C VAL A 70 7.77 7.00 -8.71
N ASP A 71 8.21 7.88 -9.60
CA ASP A 71 7.33 8.94 -10.12
C ASP A 71 6.28 8.28 -11.02
N ILE A 72 5.00 8.39 -10.64
CA ILE A 72 3.88 7.75 -11.37
C ILE A 72 3.38 8.69 -12.47
N ARG A 73 3.88 9.92 -12.53
CA ARG A 73 3.66 10.76 -13.70
C ARG A 73 4.49 10.17 -14.83
N ALA A 74 3.81 9.49 -15.76
CA ALA A 74 4.39 9.27 -17.07
C ALA A 74 4.88 10.63 -17.57
N GLU A 75 6.17 10.73 -17.89
CA GLU A 75 6.73 11.91 -18.53
C GLU A 75 5.92 12.16 -19.81
N GLY A 76 4.98 13.09 -19.72
CA GLY A 76 4.37 13.69 -20.89
C GLY A 76 5.35 14.73 -21.38
N ASP A 77 5.85 14.52 -22.61
CA ASP A 77 6.60 15.47 -23.42
C ASP A 77 6.33 16.93 -23.02
N GLY A 78 7.37 17.59 -22.52
CA GLY A 78 7.48 19.04 -22.41
C GLY A 78 8.68 19.51 -23.20
#